data_AF-A0AAE0I3S5-F1
#
_entry.id   AF-A0AAE0I3S5-F1
#
_cell.length_a   1.000
_cell.length_b   1.000
_cell.length_c   1.000
_cell.angle_alpha   90.00
_cell.angle_beta   90.00
_cell.angle_gamma   90.00
#
_symmetry.space_group_name_H-M   'P 1'
#
loop_
_entity.id
_entity.type
_entity.pdbx_description
1 polymer ?
#
loop_
_entity_poly.entity_id
_entity_poly.type
_entity_poly.pdbx_seq_one_letter_code
_entity_poly.pdbx_strand_id
1 'polypeptide(L)'
;MGIYFTWLASYLANTLLPSQFGGASDTSTIFLLTLLIAMGNDARTRSLTELDGLVLMHLCGGTVFGVLSLWGYRTSLYSSKGPRAVRMFGGFGTHIRLIVSFGVSLFGFWFWLRGVNGGLWKLGGPNDRQDDPPNLPECGVLYTFFFAKLRANGGIRYYYLVVCACCAVYFGVMFLASSLAGYVSFVNVKGFFEFKRWSSRNRTKYATGFTHKELKLVYKFLRIGNLFWLLWSAVTVEVTLNFNHVHGVLGGRHDGGLQLPSQLLPFLVGMFSFVRILYQMFKEKWGEDGERNKESDFESSDDVGDSEGTPDDAAPRDSFQENPAEEQHVQSPGLRMPPRSHSYAIVARPFAVRMLVAWLPWLGLVVHPDSRKSRISTLITRGTGLSNVQQMSLASPGIPQEKGGSVTTTA
;
A
#
# COMPACT_ATOMS: atom_id res chain seq x y z
N MET A 1 16.39 -4.03 17.41
CA MET A 1 17.08 -2.82 16.87
C MET A 1 17.00 -2.66 15.36
N GLY A 2 17.54 -3.56 14.53
CA GLY A 2 17.48 -3.41 13.06
C GLY A 2 16.09 -3.11 12.51
N ILE A 3 15.10 -3.88 12.97
CA ILE A 3 13.69 -3.69 12.61
C ILE A 3 13.17 -2.30 12.97
N TYR A 4 13.57 -1.77 14.13
CA TYR A 4 13.16 -0.43 14.57
C TYR A 4 13.77 0.66 13.68
N PHE A 5 15.03 0.51 13.26
CA PHE A 5 15.64 1.42 12.29
C PHE A 5 14.94 1.33 10.93
N THR A 6 14.59 0.13 10.46
CA THR A 6 13.80 -0.05 9.23
C THR A 6 12.43 0.62 9.34
N TRP A 7 11.75 0.50 10.48
CA TRP A 7 10.48 1.18 10.73
C TRP A 7 10.62 2.69 10.70
N LEU A 8 11.61 3.23 11.41
CA LEU A 8 11.85 4.66 11.47
C LEU A 8 12.25 5.21 10.09
N ALA A 9 13.15 4.52 9.38
CA ALA A 9 13.53 4.87 8.01
C ALA A 9 12.32 4.89 7.07
N SER A 10 11.45 3.88 7.16
CA SER A 10 10.23 3.80 6.36
C SER A 10 9.22 4.89 6.71
N TYR A 11 9.07 5.20 8.00
CA TYR A 11 8.22 6.29 8.46
C TYR A 11 8.73 7.66 7.97
N LEU A 12 10.03 7.92 8.10
CA LEU A 12 10.66 9.15 7.60
C LEU A 12 10.56 9.25 6.08
N ALA A 13 10.84 8.17 5.34
CA ALA A 13 10.68 8.13 3.90
C ALA A 13 9.23 8.42 3.48
N ASN A 14 8.26 7.84 4.17
CA ASN A 14 6.85 8.09 3.87
C ASN A 14 6.39 9.51 4.22
N THR A 15 7.01 10.16 5.21
CA THR A 15 6.52 11.46 5.70
C THR A 15 7.27 12.66 5.16
N LEU A 16 8.56 12.49 4.85
CA LEU A 16 9.49 13.58 4.50
C LEU A 16 10.14 13.38 3.13
N LEU A 17 10.34 12.14 2.66
CA LEU A 17 11.02 11.86 1.38
C LEU A 17 10.19 10.98 0.44
N PRO A 18 9.16 11.54 -0.24
CA PRO A 18 8.34 10.82 -1.20
C PRO A 18 9.12 10.04 -2.27
N SER A 19 10.28 10.56 -2.66
CA SER A 19 11.17 9.98 -3.67
C SER A 19 11.74 8.61 -3.25
N GLN A 20 12.06 8.42 -1.96
CA GLN A 20 12.73 7.22 -1.44
C GLN A 20 11.78 6.17 -0.89
N PHE A 21 10.49 6.49 -0.77
CA PHE A 21 9.51 5.61 -0.15
C PHE A 21 9.39 4.24 -0.83
N GLY A 22 9.49 4.19 -2.17
CA GLY A 22 9.46 2.92 -2.92
C GLY A 22 10.53 1.93 -2.44
N GLY A 23 11.78 2.39 -2.37
CA GLY A 23 12.90 1.55 -1.91
C GLY A 23 12.78 1.14 -0.44
N ALA A 24 12.36 2.05 0.44
CA ALA A 24 12.15 1.71 1.87
C ALA A 24 11.04 0.66 2.07
N SER A 25 9.96 0.75 1.29
CA SER A 25 8.88 -0.23 1.32
C SER A 25 9.32 -1.60 0.78
N ASP A 26 10.11 -1.64 -0.29
CA ASP A 26 10.58 -2.90 -0.88
C ASP A 26 11.52 -3.61 0.08
N THR A 27 12.47 -2.90 0.70
CA THR A 27 13.35 -3.44 1.74
C THR A 27 12.55 -4.02 2.91
N SER A 28 11.54 -3.30 3.39
CA SER A 28 10.68 -3.79 4.48
C SER A 28 9.88 -5.03 4.09
N THR A 29 9.47 -5.14 2.82
CA THR A 29 8.72 -6.29 2.30
C THR A 29 9.60 -7.53 2.19
N ILE A 30 10.80 -7.38 1.63
CA ILE A 30 11.81 -8.45 1.53
C ILE A 30 12.15 -8.93 2.93
N PHE A 31 12.38 -8.00 3.85
CA PHE A 31 12.69 -8.32 5.24
C PHE A 31 11.57 -9.12 5.92
N LEU A 32 10.32 -8.68 5.78
CA LEU A 32 9.16 -9.38 6.34
C LEU A 32 8.94 -10.77 5.69
N LEU A 33 9.20 -10.91 4.39
CA LEU A 33 9.17 -12.20 3.70
C LEU A 33 10.21 -13.17 4.26
N THR A 34 11.46 -12.70 4.44
CA THR A 34 12.53 -13.51 5.01
C THR A 34 12.19 -13.95 6.44
N LEU A 35 11.67 -13.03 7.27
CA LEU A 35 11.19 -13.38 8.61
C LEU A 35 10.07 -14.42 8.58
N LEU A 36 9.11 -14.28 7.68
CA LEU A 36 8.01 -15.23 7.55
C LEU A 36 8.50 -16.64 7.16
N ILE A 37 9.45 -16.73 6.22
CA ILE A 37 10.06 -18.00 5.81
C ILE A 37 10.84 -18.62 6.98
N ALA A 38 11.65 -17.82 7.69
CA ALA A 38 12.41 -18.27 8.85
C ALA A 38 11.48 -18.80 9.95
N MET A 39 10.46 -18.02 10.34
CA MET A 39 9.44 -18.44 11.31
C MET A 39 8.76 -19.74 10.91
N GLY A 40 8.38 -19.88 9.64
CA GLY A 40 7.73 -21.09 9.13
C GLY A 40 8.66 -22.31 9.18
N ASN A 41 9.93 -22.13 8.80
CA ASN A 41 10.93 -23.19 8.86
C ASN A 41 11.23 -23.59 10.31
N ASP A 42 11.45 -22.62 11.19
CA ASP A 42 11.79 -22.86 12.59
C ASP A 42 10.62 -23.46 13.38
N ALA A 43 9.39 -23.05 13.06
CA ALA A 43 8.19 -23.70 13.59
C ALA A 43 8.09 -25.16 13.13
N ARG A 44 8.46 -25.46 11.87
CA ARG A 44 8.46 -26.83 11.33
C ARG A 44 9.53 -27.70 11.96
N THR A 45 10.75 -27.18 12.16
CA THR A 45 11.87 -27.90 12.79
C THR A 45 11.79 -27.92 14.32
N ARG A 46 10.76 -27.28 14.91
CA ARG A 46 10.60 -27.11 16.35
C ARG A 46 11.77 -26.40 17.03
N SER A 47 12.47 -25.55 16.28
CA SER A 47 13.50 -24.65 16.81
C SER A 47 12.92 -23.32 17.30
N LEU A 48 11.71 -22.95 16.86
CA LEU A 48 11.05 -21.72 17.29
C LEU A 48 10.45 -21.86 18.69
N THR A 49 10.87 -21.00 19.62
CA THR A 49 10.25 -20.92 20.96
C THR A 49 8.92 -20.16 20.92
N GLU A 50 8.04 -20.41 21.90
CA GLU A 50 6.80 -19.64 22.03
C GLU A 50 7.06 -18.12 22.21
N LEU A 51 8.12 -17.76 22.93
CA LEU A 51 8.54 -16.38 23.15
C LEU A 51 9.03 -15.72 21.85
N ASP A 52 9.89 -16.39 21.09
CA ASP A 52 10.39 -15.88 19.81
C ASP A 52 9.23 -15.67 18.84
N GLY A 53 8.32 -16.64 18.76
CA GLY A 53 7.09 -16.53 17.98
C GLY A 53 6.27 -15.31 18.39
N LEU A 54 6.07 -15.08 19.70
CA LEU A 54 5.32 -13.93 20.20
C LEU A 54 5.97 -12.59 19.83
N VAL A 55 7.28 -12.46 20.05
CA VAL A 55 8.04 -11.25 19.74
C VAL A 55 8.04 -10.97 18.25
N LEU A 56 8.31 -12.00 17.43
CA LEU A 56 8.28 -11.89 15.97
C LEU A 56 6.88 -11.53 15.46
N MET A 57 5.82 -12.01 16.09
CA MET A 57 4.45 -11.61 15.75
C MET A 57 4.17 -10.13 16.03
N HIS A 58 4.66 -9.59 17.15
CA HIS A 58 4.53 -8.15 17.44
C HIS A 58 5.35 -7.30 16.46
N LEU A 59 6.55 -7.74 16.09
CA LEU A 59 7.38 -7.10 15.06
C LEU A 59 6.72 -7.15 13.67
N CYS A 60 6.13 -8.29 13.32
CA CYS A 60 5.37 -8.41 12.09
C CYS A 60 4.13 -7.49 12.10
N GLY A 61 3.43 -7.40 13.24
CA GLY A 61 2.31 -6.49 13.44
C GLY A 61 2.69 -5.02 13.23
N GLY A 62 3.77 -4.56 13.86
CA GLY A 62 4.29 -3.21 13.65
C GLY A 62 4.65 -2.92 12.20
N THR A 63 5.26 -3.88 11.51
CA THR A 63 5.58 -3.75 10.08
C THR A 63 4.33 -3.67 9.22
N VAL A 64 3.34 -4.54 9.46
CA VAL A 64 2.09 -4.60 8.68
C VAL A 64 1.22 -3.35 8.89
N PHE A 65 1.05 -2.91 10.14
CA PHE A 65 0.18 -1.76 10.45
C PHE A 65 0.88 -0.40 10.37
N GLY A 66 2.19 -0.35 10.56
CA GLY A 66 2.98 0.89 10.49
C GLY A 66 3.57 1.16 9.11
N VAL A 67 4.22 0.17 8.49
CA VAL A 67 4.99 0.34 7.25
C VAL A 67 4.21 -0.09 6.01
N LEU A 68 3.68 -1.32 6.02
CA LEU A 68 2.96 -1.91 4.89
C LEU A 68 1.47 -1.60 4.90
N SER A 69 1.01 -0.73 5.82
CA SER A 69 -0.37 -0.29 5.78
C SER A 69 -0.62 0.27 4.39
N LEU A 70 -1.64 -0.27 3.71
CA LEU A 70 -1.98 0.06 2.32
C LEU A 70 -2.14 1.57 2.08
N TRP A 71 -2.26 2.33 3.16
CA TRP A 71 -2.37 3.76 3.25
C TRP A 71 -1.07 4.50 3.58
N GLY A 72 -0.10 3.87 4.26
CA GLY A 72 1.28 4.35 4.28
C GLY A 72 1.85 4.45 2.86
N TYR A 73 1.50 3.52 1.97
CA TYR A 73 1.86 3.59 0.53
C TYR A 73 1.36 4.84 -0.21
N ARG A 74 0.37 5.51 0.38
CA ARG A 74 -0.48 6.49 -0.28
C ARG A 74 -0.18 7.90 0.18
N THR A 75 0.27 8.07 1.40
CA THR A 75 0.33 9.35 2.08
C THR A 75 1.19 10.38 1.31
N SER A 76 2.46 10.07 1.06
CA SER A 76 3.35 11.02 0.39
C SER A 76 3.06 11.15 -1.11
N LEU A 77 2.68 10.03 -1.74
CA LEU A 77 2.41 9.96 -3.17
C LEU A 77 1.13 10.71 -3.56
N TYR A 78 0.13 10.73 -2.68
CA TYR A 78 -1.07 11.56 -2.85
C TYR A 78 -0.76 13.04 -2.70
N SER A 79 0.17 13.42 -1.82
CA SER A 79 0.56 14.81 -1.66
C SER A 79 1.22 15.34 -2.93
N SER A 80 2.10 14.56 -3.55
CA SER A 80 2.84 14.98 -4.75
C SER A 80 2.06 14.80 -6.06
N LYS A 81 1.35 13.68 -6.23
CA LYS A 81 0.69 13.32 -7.51
C LYS A 81 -0.83 13.47 -7.48
N GLY A 82 -1.40 13.90 -6.36
CA GLY A 82 -2.84 14.07 -6.18
C GLY A 82 -3.62 12.76 -6.41
N PRO A 83 -4.89 12.83 -6.85
CA PRO A 83 -5.73 11.66 -7.10
C PRO A 83 -5.16 10.68 -8.15
N ARG A 84 -4.17 11.10 -8.95
CA ARG A 84 -3.51 10.22 -9.93
C ARG A 84 -2.64 9.16 -9.25
N ALA A 85 -2.24 9.35 -7.99
CA ALA A 85 -1.45 8.40 -7.21
C ALA A 85 -2.13 7.03 -7.07
N VAL A 86 -3.47 6.96 -7.09
CA VAL A 86 -4.24 5.70 -7.07
C VAL A 86 -3.81 4.76 -8.20
N ARG A 87 -3.34 5.30 -9.34
CA ARG A 87 -3.00 4.51 -10.54
C ARG A 87 -1.71 3.71 -10.43
N MET A 88 -0.88 3.96 -9.43
CA MET A 88 0.29 3.11 -9.15
C MET A 88 -0.07 1.84 -8.39
N PHE A 89 -1.36 1.69 -8.04
CA PHE A 89 -1.89 0.51 -7.39
C PHE A 89 -2.19 -0.60 -8.42
N GLY A 90 -1.75 -1.84 -8.13
CA GLY A 90 -1.84 -2.98 -9.05
C GLY A 90 -0.52 -3.33 -9.75
N GLY A 91 0.58 -2.66 -9.40
CA GLY A 91 1.91 -3.13 -9.78
C GLY A 91 2.32 -4.40 -9.03
N PHE A 92 3.29 -5.14 -9.57
CA PHE A 92 3.80 -6.40 -9.01
C PHE A 92 4.20 -6.29 -7.52
N GLY A 93 4.84 -5.18 -7.11
CA GLY A 93 5.21 -4.95 -5.71
C GLY A 93 4.02 -4.86 -4.75
N THR A 94 2.84 -4.42 -5.20
CA THR A 94 1.62 -4.46 -4.38
C THR A 94 1.15 -5.90 -4.14
N HIS A 95 1.24 -6.78 -5.15
CA HIS A 95 0.86 -8.19 -4.99
C HIS A 95 1.77 -8.90 -4.00
N ILE A 96 3.09 -8.73 -4.11
CA ILE A 96 4.05 -9.35 -3.17
C ILE A 96 3.73 -8.89 -1.74
N ARG A 97 3.52 -7.60 -1.51
CA ARG A 97 3.18 -7.08 -0.18
C ARG A 97 1.89 -7.66 0.39
N LEU A 98 0.86 -7.81 -0.46
CA LEU A 98 -0.39 -8.45 -0.06
C LEU A 98 -0.19 -9.93 0.28
N ILE A 99 0.60 -10.67 -0.51
CA ILE A 99 0.95 -12.08 -0.24
C ILE A 99 1.70 -12.19 1.09
N VAL A 100 2.71 -11.35 1.33
CA VAL A 100 3.48 -11.36 2.57
C VAL A 100 2.61 -11.01 3.77
N SER A 101 1.79 -9.96 3.67
CA SER A 101 0.87 -9.55 4.75
C SER A 101 -0.18 -10.64 5.05
N PHE A 102 -0.67 -11.31 4.01
CA PHE A 102 -1.58 -12.45 4.13
C PHE A 102 -0.89 -13.64 4.81
N GLY A 103 0.33 -13.99 4.39
CA GLY A 103 1.12 -15.07 4.99
C GLY A 103 1.44 -14.82 6.47
N VAL A 104 1.83 -13.59 6.83
CA VAL A 104 2.02 -13.16 8.22
C VAL A 104 0.73 -13.30 9.03
N SER A 105 -0.41 -12.93 8.44
CA SER A 105 -1.72 -13.03 9.12
C SER A 105 -2.13 -14.49 9.35
N LEU A 106 -1.89 -15.37 8.38
CA LEU A 106 -2.12 -16.82 8.50
C LEU A 106 -1.20 -17.45 9.54
N PHE A 107 0.08 -17.09 9.54
CA PHE A 107 1.04 -17.57 10.54
C PHE A 107 0.63 -17.09 11.94
N GLY A 108 0.25 -15.81 12.09
CA GLY A 108 -0.27 -15.28 13.35
C GLY A 108 -1.52 -16.01 13.83
N PHE A 109 -2.46 -16.27 12.93
CA PHE A 109 -3.65 -17.06 13.26
C PHE A 109 -3.27 -18.46 13.75
N TRP A 110 -2.36 -19.15 13.06
CA TRP A 110 -1.84 -20.46 13.48
C TRP A 110 -1.12 -20.39 14.83
N PHE A 111 -0.27 -19.38 15.05
CA PHE A 111 0.48 -19.17 16.28
C PHE A 111 -0.46 -19.02 17.49
N TRP A 112 -1.47 -18.18 17.39
CA TRP A 112 -2.45 -17.97 18.47
C TRP A 112 -3.43 -19.14 18.65
N LEU A 113 -3.67 -19.93 17.58
CA LEU A 113 -4.52 -21.10 17.66
C LEU A 113 -3.81 -22.30 18.30
N ARG A 114 -2.57 -22.59 17.86
CA ARG A 114 -1.81 -23.79 18.24
C ARG A 114 -0.45 -23.49 18.83
N GLY A 115 0.30 -22.53 18.29
CA GLY A 115 1.66 -22.21 18.72
C GLY A 115 1.77 -22.00 20.24
N VAL A 116 0.97 -21.09 20.80
CA VAL A 116 0.95 -20.74 22.23
C VAL A 116 0.40 -21.86 23.15
N ASN A 117 -0.28 -22.86 22.57
CA ASN A 117 -0.87 -23.98 23.31
C ASN A 117 -0.05 -25.27 23.17
N GLY A 118 1.27 -25.17 23.24
CA GLY A 118 2.16 -26.33 23.10
C GLY A 118 2.37 -26.81 21.66
N GLY A 119 2.01 -25.99 20.67
CA GLY A 119 2.43 -26.19 19.29
C GLY A 119 3.88 -25.77 19.05
N LEU A 120 4.43 -24.91 19.91
CA LEU A 120 5.82 -24.50 19.93
C LEU A 120 6.50 -24.94 21.23
N TRP A 121 7.84 -24.86 21.22
CA TRP A 121 8.65 -25.24 22.37
C TRP A 121 8.56 -24.18 23.48
N LYS A 122 8.45 -24.66 24.73
CA LYS A 122 8.34 -23.83 25.94
C LYS A 122 9.68 -23.77 26.65
N LEU A 123 10.17 -22.56 26.92
CA LEU A 123 11.32 -22.37 27.82
C LEU A 123 10.95 -22.85 29.23
N GLY A 124 11.86 -23.57 29.89
CA GLY A 124 11.62 -24.12 31.23
C GLY A 124 10.61 -25.28 31.28
N GLY A 125 10.27 -25.87 30.13
CA GLY A 125 9.45 -27.08 30.05
C GLY A 125 10.23 -28.37 30.30
N PRO A 126 9.57 -29.53 30.47
CA PRO A 126 10.23 -30.83 30.66
C PRO A 126 11.08 -31.30 29.46
N ASN A 127 10.95 -30.62 28.32
CA ASN A 127 11.73 -30.85 27.10
C ASN A 127 12.79 -29.75 26.90
N ASP A 128 13.18 -29.02 27.94
CA ASP A 128 14.27 -28.04 27.82
C ASP A 128 15.56 -28.75 27.42
N ARG A 129 16.44 -28.10 26.66
CA ARG A 129 17.71 -28.73 26.26
C ARG A 129 18.51 -28.99 27.53
N GLN A 130 18.80 -30.26 27.79
CA GLN A 130 19.47 -30.71 29.01
C GLN A 130 20.90 -30.14 29.15
N ASP A 131 21.45 -29.61 28.06
CA ASP A 131 22.77 -28.98 27.98
C ASP A 131 22.80 -27.53 28.48
N ASP A 132 21.65 -26.85 28.57
CA ASP A 132 21.55 -25.48 29.06
C ASP A 132 21.25 -25.46 30.57
N PRO A 133 21.77 -24.48 31.34
CA PRO A 133 21.43 -24.34 32.75
C PRO A 133 19.91 -24.22 32.90
N PRO A 134 19.30 -24.89 33.89
CA PRO A 134 17.84 -24.95 34.03
C PRO A 134 17.27 -23.54 34.12
N ASN A 135 16.36 -23.22 33.21
CA ASN A 135 15.65 -21.95 33.21
C ASN A 135 14.89 -21.76 34.53
N LEU A 136 14.83 -20.50 35.01
CA LEU A 136 14.06 -20.17 36.21
C LEU A 136 12.59 -20.60 36.04
N PRO A 137 11.92 -21.09 37.09
CA PRO A 137 10.52 -21.53 37.01
C PRO A 137 9.57 -20.40 36.59
N GLU A 138 9.96 -19.15 36.82
CA GLU A 138 9.24 -17.95 36.39
C GLU A 138 9.15 -17.81 34.86
N CYS A 139 10.11 -18.40 34.12
CA CYS A 139 10.13 -18.42 32.66
C CYS A 139 9.12 -19.41 32.04
N GLY A 140 8.53 -20.30 32.83
CA GLY A 140 7.59 -21.32 32.35
C GLY A 140 6.23 -20.77 31.91
N VAL A 141 5.91 -19.51 32.27
CA VAL A 141 4.65 -18.85 31.89
C VAL A 141 4.95 -17.70 30.92
N LEU A 142 4.43 -17.82 29.70
CA LEU A 142 4.55 -16.76 28.69
C LEU A 142 3.60 -15.60 29.00
N TYR A 143 4.16 -14.41 29.16
CA TYR A 143 3.42 -13.16 29.30
C TYR A 143 3.48 -12.31 28.03
N THR A 144 2.46 -11.50 27.81
CA THR A 144 2.43 -10.47 26.76
C THR A 144 1.89 -9.16 27.33
N PHE A 145 2.34 -8.04 26.76
CA PHE A 145 1.82 -6.72 27.11
C PHE A 145 0.57 -6.38 26.28
N PHE A 146 -0.50 -6.00 26.96
CA PHE A 146 -1.68 -5.37 26.35
C PHE A 146 -2.28 -4.39 27.38
N PHE A 147 -1.55 -3.30 27.63
CA PHE A 147 -1.75 -2.35 28.74
C PHE A 147 -1.46 -2.89 30.16
N ALA A 148 -1.47 -4.21 30.33
CA ALA A 148 -1.07 -4.88 31.56
C ALA A 148 -0.27 -6.16 31.24
N LYS A 149 0.34 -6.75 32.28
CA LYS A 149 0.98 -8.08 32.20
C LYS A 149 -0.11 -9.14 32.09
N LEU A 150 -0.33 -9.67 30.90
CA LEU A 150 -1.33 -10.71 30.63
C LEU A 150 -0.65 -12.03 30.26
N ARG A 151 -1.21 -13.16 30.68
CA ARG A 151 -0.75 -14.47 30.22
C ARG A 151 -1.12 -14.65 28.76
N ALA A 152 -0.15 -14.99 27.91
CA ALA A 152 -0.36 -15.13 26.47
C ALA A 152 -1.34 -16.26 26.12
N ASN A 153 -1.38 -17.32 26.93
CA ASN A 153 -2.35 -18.42 26.79
C ASN A 153 -3.74 -18.11 27.39
N GLY A 154 -3.93 -16.93 27.99
CA GLY A 154 -5.18 -16.49 28.60
C GLY A 154 -6.16 -15.84 27.62
N GLY A 155 -7.04 -14.96 28.13
CA GLY A 155 -8.08 -14.32 27.33
C GLY A 155 -7.57 -13.48 26.15
N ILE A 156 -6.37 -12.89 26.28
CA ILE A 156 -5.74 -12.07 25.22
C ILE A 156 -5.49 -12.85 23.93
N ARG A 157 -5.35 -14.18 24.02
CA ARG A 157 -5.23 -15.07 22.86
C ARG A 157 -6.41 -14.95 21.91
N TYR A 158 -7.63 -14.90 22.44
CA TYR A 158 -8.85 -14.81 21.61
C TYR A 158 -8.91 -13.47 20.88
N TYR A 159 -8.51 -12.39 21.54
CA TYR A 159 -8.40 -11.08 20.91
C TYR A 159 -7.45 -11.12 19.71
N TYR A 160 -6.23 -11.63 19.88
CA TYR A 160 -5.27 -11.71 18.77
C TYR A 160 -5.70 -12.69 17.68
N LEU A 161 -6.38 -13.78 18.03
CA LEU A 161 -6.95 -14.71 17.05
C LEU A 161 -7.98 -14.02 16.15
N VAL A 162 -8.89 -13.24 16.74
CA VAL A 162 -9.88 -12.45 15.98
C VAL A 162 -9.18 -11.41 15.10
N VAL A 163 -8.19 -10.69 15.62
CA VAL A 163 -7.42 -9.70 14.84
C VAL A 163 -6.71 -10.37 13.67
N CYS A 164 -5.97 -11.46 13.90
CA CYS A 164 -5.28 -12.20 12.84
C CYS A 164 -6.25 -12.79 11.80
N ALA A 165 -7.41 -13.30 12.22
CA ALA A 165 -8.45 -13.77 11.30
C ALA A 165 -9.00 -12.64 10.42
N CYS A 166 -9.33 -11.49 11.03
CA CYS A 166 -9.76 -10.30 10.30
C CYS A 166 -8.70 -9.83 9.30
N CYS A 167 -7.42 -9.81 9.70
CA CYS A 167 -6.31 -9.47 8.81
C CYS A 167 -6.15 -10.48 7.66
N ALA A 168 -6.23 -11.79 7.95
CA ALA A 168 -6.13 -12.83 6.93
C ALA A 168 -7.26 -12.70 5.89
N VAL A 169 -8.51 -12.51 6.34
CA VAL A 169 -9.64 -12.27 5.44
C VAL A 169 -9.43 -10.99 4.63
N TYR A 170 -9.07 -9.89 5.28
CA TYR A 170 -8.86 -8.61 4.61
C TYR A 170 -7.75 -8.67 3.54
N PHE A 171 -6.56 -9.14 3.90
CA PHE A 171 -5.44 -9.25 2.95
C PHE A 171 -5.69 -10.32 1.89
N GLY A 172 -6.39 -11.41 2.23
CA GLY A 172 -6.80 -12.45 1.28
C GLY A 172 -7.76 -11.92 0.21
N VAL A 173 -8.81 -11.20 0.62
CA VAL A 173 -9.77 -10.56 -0.32
C VAL A 173 -9.05 -9.52 -1.18
N MET A 174 -8.20 -8.69 -0.58
CA MET A 174 -7.41 -7.70 -1.32
C MET A 174 -6.47 -8.35 -2.33
N PHE A 175 -5.81 -9.46 -1.97
CA PHE A 175 -4.95 -10.22 -2.86
C PHE A 175 -5.73 -10.81 -4.02
N LEU A 176 -6.87 -11.47 -3.76
CA LEU A 176 -7.73 -12.04 -4.79
C LEU A 176 -8.23 -10.97 -5.77
N ALA A 177 -8.72 -9.86 -5.25
CA ALA A 177 -9.23 -8.77 -6.09
C ALA A 177 -8.12 -8.11 -6.92
N SER A 178 -6.93 -7.90 -6.34
CA SER A 178 -5.77 -7.41 -7.07
C SER A 178 -5.37 -8.39 -8.17
N SER A 179 -5.30 -9.70 -7.87
CA SER A 179 -4.94 -10.76 -8.81
C SER A 179 -5.93 -10.87 -9.96
N LEU A 180 -7.23 -10.75 -9.69
CA LEU A 180 -8.27 -10.69 -10.73
C LEU A 180 -8.11 -9.46 -11.62
N ALA A 181 -7.86 -8.28 -11.03
CA ALA A 181 -7.62 -7.05 -11.79
C ALA A 181 -6.36 -7.15 -12.66
N GLY A 182 -5.29 -7.75 -12.13
CA GLY A 182 -4.05 -8.05 -12.84
C GLY A 182 -4.29 -9.03 -14.00
N TYR A 183 -5.03 -10.12 -13.76
CA TYR A 183 -5.39 -11.10 -14.78
C TYR A 183 -6.22 -10.49 -15.91
N VAL A 184 -7.26 -9.71 -15.59
CA VAL A 184 -8.08 -9.02 -16.61
C VAL A 184 -7.22 -8.03 -17.42
N SER A 185 -6.32 -7.31 -16.76
CA SER A 185 -5.38 -6.41 -17.44
C SER A 185 -4.44 -7.19 -18.37
N PHE A 186 -3.93 -8.34 -17.93
CA PHE A 186 -3.05 -9.20 -18.72
C PHE A 186 -3.76 -9.79 -19.95
N VAL A 187 -4.98 -10.32 -19.80
CA VAL A 187 -5.79 -10.85 -20.91
C VAL A 187 -6.07 -9.76 -21.94
N ASN A 188 -6.45 -8.56 -21.47
CA ASN A 188 -6.68 -7.42 -22.36
C ASN A 188 -5.40 -7.01 -23.10
N VAL A 189 -4.24 -7.02 -22.44
CA VAL A 189 -2.94 -6.73 -23.07
C VAL A 189 -2.59 -7.77 -24.12
N LYS A 190 -2.82 -9.06 -23.86
CA LYS A 190 -2.54 -10.13 -24.84
C LYS A 190 -3.38 -9.99 -26.11
N GLY A 191 -4.67 -9.68 -25.97
CA GLY A 191 -5.53 -9.37 -27.11
C GLY A 191 -5.17 -8.05 -27.81
N PHE A 192 -4.48 -7.13 -27.12
CA PHE A 192 -4.00 -5.87 -27.69
C PHE A 192 -2.61 -5.97 -28.33
N PHE A 193 -1.78 -6.94 -27.96
CA PHE A 193 -0.51 -7.17 -28.65
C PHE A 193 -0.72 -7.58 -30.12
N GLU A 194 -1.90 -8.11 -30.45
CA GLU A 194 -2.34 -8.32 -31.84
C GLU A 194 -2.74 -7.01 -32.56
N PHE A 195 -3.05 -5.93 -31.83
CA PHE A 195 -3.39 -4.61 -32.37
C PHE A 195 -2.34 -3.55 -31.95
N LYS A 196 -1.38 -3.31 -32.86
CA LYS A 196 -0.14 -2.50 -32.76
C LYS A 196 -0.23 -1.02 -32.31
N ARG A 197 -1.21 -0.61 -31.49
CA ARG A 197 -1.47 0.79 -31.08
C ARG A 197 -1.54 0.94 -29.55
N TRP A 198 -0.41 0.71 -28.89
CA TRP A 198 -0.29 0.68 -27.42
C TRP A 198 -0.25 2.06 -26.73
N SER A 199 0.06 3.15 -27.45
CA SER A 199 0.58 4.36 -26.80
C SER A 199 -0.46 5.28 -26.08
N SER A 200 -1.77 5.22 -26.35
CA SER A 200 -2.62 6.38 -26.00
C SER A 200 -3.90 6.15 -25.17
N ARG A 201 -4.45 4.94 -24.97
CA ARG A 201 -5.82 4.82 -24.39
C ARG A 201 -5.93 4.22 -22.97
N ASN A 202 -6.40 5.10 -22.08
CA ASN A 202 -7.31 4.85 -20.94
C ASN A 202 -6.89 3.81 -19.90
N ARG A 203 -5.80 4.06 -19.17
CA ARG A 203 -5.73 3.61 -17.78
C ARG A 203 -6.98 4.13 -17.06
N THR A 204 -7.81 3.20 -16.56
CA THR A 204 -9.04 3.49 -15.81
C THR A 204 -8.75 4.57 -14.78
N LYS A 205 -9.39 5.73 -14.94
CA LYS A 205 -9.18 6.87 -14.04
C LYS A 205 -9.93 6.58 -12.74
N TYR A 206 -9.29 5.87 -11.82
CA TYR A 206 -9.78 5.79 -10.45
C TYR A 206 -9.71 7.17 -9.82
N ALA A 207 -10.87 7.78 -9.62
CA ALA A 207 -11.03 8.94 -8.78
C ALA A 207 -11.69 8.46 -7.48
N THR A 208 -10.99 8.62 -6.36
CA THR A 208 -11.52 8.33 -5.03
C THR A 208 -12.68 9.26 -4.64
N GLY A 209 -12.81 10.38 -5.36
CA GLY A 209 -13.82 11.41 -5.09
C GLY A 209 -13.49 12.30 -3.90
N PHE A 210 -12.30 12.19 -3.30
CA PHE A 210 -11.89 13.08 -2.22
C PHE A 210 -11.51 14.47 -2.73
N THR A 211 -11.96 15.48 -1.99
CA THR A 211 -11.45 16.84 -2.10
C THR A 211 -10.03 16.90 -1.55
N HIS A 212 -9.26 17.92 -1.94
CA HIS A 212 -7.90 18.12 -1.44
C HIS A 212 -7.86 18.28 0.09
N LYS A 213 -8.85 18.97 0.68
CA LYS A 213 -8.95 19.17 2.14
C LYS A 213 -9.17 17.84 2.87
N GLU A 214 -10.10 17.02 2.40
CA GLU A 214 -10.36 15.68 2.96
C GLU A 214 -9.13 14.78 2.84
N LEU A 215 -8.44 14.81 1.69
CA LEU A 215 -7.24 14.01 1.48
C LEU A 215 -6.12 14.41 2.45
N LYS A 216 -5.95 15.71 2.73
CA LYS A 216 -4.99 16.22 3.73
C LYS A 216 -5.35 15.78 5.15
N LEU A 217 -6.63 15.73 5.50
CA LEU A 217 -7.10 15.23 6.79
C LEU A 217 -6.81 13.73 6.93
N VAL A 218 -7.21 12.93 5.93
CA VAL A 218 -6.96 11.49 5.88
C VAL A 218 -5.47 11.21 5.95
N TYR A 219 -4.65 11.98 5.23
CA TYR A 219 -3.19 11.91 5.29
C TYR A 219 -2.65 12.10 6.71
N LYS A 220 -3.07 13.19 7.39
CA LYS A 220 -2.60 13.51 8.74
C LYS A 220 -2.99 12.42 9.72
N PHE A 221 -4.21 11.92 9.63
CA PHE A 221 -4.71 10.82 10.47
C PHE A 221 -3.89 9.54 10.26
N LEU A 222 -3.66 9.13 9.01
CA LEU A 222 -2.88 7.93 8.68
C LEU A 222 -1.43 8.04 9.11
N ARG A 223 -0.81 9.21 8.95
CA ARG A 223 0.55 9.47 9.42
C ARG A 223 0.66 9.25 10.93
N ILE A 224 -0.26 9.83 11.70
CA ILE A 224 -0.29 9.68 13.16
C ILE A 224 -0.59 8.23 13.54
N GLY A 225 -1.56 7.60 12.88
CA GLY A 225 -1.92 6.19 13.11
C GLY A 225 -0.75 5.23 12.84
N ASN A 226 -0.02 5.42 11.74
CA ASN A 226 1.16 4.61 11.43
C ASN A 226 2.24 4.79 12.50
N LEU A 227 2.54 6.04 12.92
CA LEU A 227 3.50 6.29 13.99
C LEU A 227 3.06 5.64 15.30
N PHE A 228 1.79 5.77 15.65
CA PHE A 228 1.20 5.13 16.83
C PHE A 228 1.42 3.61 16.80
N TRP A 229 1.11 2.94 15.68
CA TRP A 229 1.31 1.49 15.57
C TRP A 229 2.77 1.06 15.68
N LEU A 230 3.70 1.84 15.13
CA LEU A 230 5.13 1.57 15.26
C LEU A 230 5.60 1.68 16.73
N LEU A 231 5.24 2.78 17.39
CA LEU A 231 5.59 3.01 18.80
C LEU A 231 4.92 1.98 19.72
N TRP A 232 3.63 1.70 19.49
CA TRP A 232 2.88 0.70 20.23
C TRP A 232 3.52 -0.68 20.11
N SER A 233 3.93 -1.08 18.90
CA SER A 233 4.59 -2.37 18.68
C SER A 233 5.95 -2.43 19.35
N ALA A 234 6.74 -1.36 19.28
CA ALA A 234 8.02 -1.28 19.99
C ALA A 234 7.84 -1.42 21.51
N VAL A 235 6.93 -0.64 22.10
CA VAL A 235 6.61 -0.74 23.54
C VAL A 235 6.13 -2.14 23.90
N THR A 236 5.25 -2.71 23.09
CA THR A 236 4.73 -4.07 23.31
C THR A 236 5.84 -5.11 23.29
N VAL A 237 6.80 -5.02 22.37
CA VAL A 237 7.96 -5.91 22.31
C VAL A 237 8.84 -5.75 23.54
N GLU A 238 9.29 -4.52 23.85
CA GLU A 238 10.21 -4.27 24.97
C GLU A 238 9.61 -4.67 26.32
N VAL A 239 8.33 -4.32 26.57
CA VAL A 239 7.65 -4.69 27.81
C VAL A 239 7.38 -6.19 27.87
N THR A 240 7.05 -6.84 26.74
CA THR A 240 6.91 -8.30 26.68
C THR A 240 8.23 -9.00 26.99
N LEU A 241 9.36 -8.56 26.42
CA LEU A 241 10.68 -9.09 26.72
C LEU A 241 11.01 -8.95 28.22
N ASN A 242 10.77 -7.76 28.78
CA ASN A 242 11.00 -7.49 30.20
C ASN A 242 10.11 -8.35 31.12
N PHE A 243 8.83 -8.56 30.77
CA PHE A 243 7.91 -9.40 31.55
C PHE A 243 8.27 -10.89 31.54
N ASN A 244 9.05 -11.33 30.55
CA ASN A 244 9.55 -12.69 30.43
C ASN A 244 11.04 -12.81 30.79
N HIS A 245 11.62 -11.80 31.47
CA HIS A 245 13.00 -11.81 31.98
C HIS A 245 14.09 -11.98 30.91
N VAL A 246 13.81 -11.53 29.68
CA VAL A 246 14.76 -11.66 28.56
C VAL A 246 15.61 -10.40 28.49
N HIS A 247 16.76 -10.41 29.16
CA HIS A 247 17.67 -9.26 29.24
C HIS A 247 18.81 -9.31 28.20
N GLY A 248 19.07 -10.47 27.59
CA GLY A 248 20.21 -10.70 26.68
C GLY A 248 19.93 -10.46 25.19
N VAL A 249 18.90 -9.69 24.82
CA VAL A 249 18.45 -9.55 23.42
C VAL A 249 19.50 -8.94 22.49
N LEU A 250 20.45 -8.16 23.04
CA LEU A 250 21.52 -7.48 22.30
C LEU A 250 22.91 -8.10 22.54
N GLY A 251 22.96 -9.30 23.12
CA GLY A 251 24.18 -9.90 23.66
C GLY A 251 24.09 -10.03 25.18
N GLY A 252 24.71 -11.07 25.73
CA GLY A 252 24.74 -11.29 27.17
C GLY A 252 25.52 -10.20 27.90
N ARG A 253 25.29 -10.07 29.22
CA ARG A 253 26.01 -9.12 30.09
C ARG A 253 27.53 -9.35 30.10
N HIS A 254 27.96 -10.56 29.73
CA HIS A 254 29.35 -10.99 29.66
C HIS A 254 29.81 -11.33 28.23
N ASP A 255 28.90 -11.71 27.34
CA ASP A 255 29.17 -12.02 25.93
C ASP A 255 28.46 -11.00 25.03
N GLY A 256 28.94 -9.75 25.04
CA GLY A 256 28.36 -8.62 24.30
C GLY A 256 28.46 -8.70 22.77
N GLY A 257 28.55 -9.92 22.21
CA GLY A 257 28.60 -10.14 20.78
C GLY A 257 27.21 -10.26 20.16
N LEU A 258 27.01 -9.60 19.02
CA LEU A 258 26.03 -10.03 18.00
C LEU A 258 26.53 -11.36 17.42
N GLN A 259 26.34 -12.46 18.17
CA GLN A 259 26.98 -13.73 17.85
C GLN A 259 26.37 -14.44 16.64
N LEU A 260 25.12 -14.12 16.29
CA LEU A 260 24.42 -14.77 15.19
C LEU A 260 24.37 -13.86 13.94
N PRO A 261 24.79 -14.37 12.76
CA PRO A 261 24.60 -13.68 11.48
C PRO A 261 23.14 -13.28 11.23
N SER A 262 22.19 -14.07 11.75
CA SER A 262 20.75 -13.80 11.69
C SER A 262 20.32 -12.56 12.47
N GLN A 263 21.08 -12.09 13.45
CA GLN A 263 20.83 -10.85 14.19
C GLN A 263 21.58 -9.66 13.57
N LEU A 264 22.83 -9.89 13.12
CA LEU A 264 23.68 -8.87 12.52
C LEU A 264 23.11 -8.35 11.19
N LEU A 265 22.63 -9.25 10.32
CA LEU A 265 22.15 -8.86 8.99
C LEU A 265 20.92 -7.94 9.06
N PRO A 266 19.85 -8.25 9.81
CA PRO A 266 18.75 -7.30 10.05
C PRO A 266 19.20 -5.97 10.64
N PHE A 267 20.17 -6.00 11.56
CA PHE A 267 20.72 -4.80 12.18
C PHE A 267 21.41 -3.90 11.15
N LEU A 268 22.35 -4.44 10.37
CA LEU A 268 23.07 -3.69 9.35
C LEU A 268 22.11 -3.16 8.28
N VAL A 269 21.20 -3.99 7.76
CA VAL A 269 20.22 -3.57 6.75
C VAL A 269 19.35 -2.42 7.29
N GLY A 270 18.85 -2.53 8.51
CA GLY A 270 18.05 -1.48 9.13
C GLY A 270 18.85 -0.19 9.36
N MET A 271 20.05 -0.30 9.90
CA MET A 271 20.94 0.83 10.18
C MET A 271 21.36 1.56 8.90
N PHE A 272 21.85 0.85 7.88
CA PHE A 272 22.24 1.46 6.60
C PHE A 272 21.04 2.06 5.87
N SER A 273 19.87 1.41 5.92
CA SER A 273 18.65 2.00 5.37
C SER A 273 18.28 3.30 6.09
N PHE A 274 18.44 3.37 7.41
CA PHE A 274 18.17 4.57 8.18
C PHE A 274 19.17 5.69 7.87
N VAL A 275 20.47 5.40 7.88
CA VAL A 275 21.53 6.37 7.52
C VAL A 275 21.33 6.90 6.10
N ARG A 276 21.00 6.04 5.14
CA ARG A 276 20.69 6.45 3.76
C ARG A 276 19.53 7.45 3.71
N ILE A 277 18.44 7.20 4.45
CA ILE A 277 17.30 8.11 4.49
C ILE A 277 17.67 9.44 5.15
N LEU A 278 18.41 9.43 6.25
CA LEU A 278 18.91 10.66 6.88
C LEU A 278 19.82 11.46 5.95
N TYR A 279 20.72 10.79 5.24
CA TYR A 279 21.60 11.43 4.26
C TYR A 279 20.80 12.10 3.12
N GLN A 280 19.79 11.42 2.57
CA GLN A 280 18.93 12.00 1.54
C GLN A 280 18.10 13.17 2.07
N MET A 281 17.62 13.10 3.32
CA MET A 281 16.91 14.22 3.97
C MET A 281 17.82 15.43 4.13
N PHE A 282 19.05 15.19 4.55
CA PHE A 282 20.06 16.24 4.69
C PHE A 282 20.40 16.84 3.32
N LYS A 283 20.61 16.00 2.30
CA LYS A 283 20.92 16.43 0.94
C LYS A 283 19.81 17.27 0.32
N GLU A 284 18.54 16.87 0.41
CA GLU A 284 17.41 17.65 -0.12
C GLU A 284 17.31 19.01 0.61
N LYS A 285 17.48 19.02 1.94
CA LYS A 285 17.41 20.26 2.71
C LYS A 285 18.56 21.24 2.42
N TRP A 286 19.79 20.74 2.26
CA TRP A 286 20.97 21.60 2.03
C TRP A 286 21.19 21.93 0.55
N GLY A 287 20.70 21.10 -0.37
CA GLY A 287 20.84 21.31 -1.81
C GLY A 287 19.95 22.42 -2.35
N GLU A 288 18.73 22.55 -1.82
CA GLU A 288 17.79 23.59 -2.25
C GLU A 288 18.30 25.01 -1.98
N ASP A 289 19.02 25.23 -0.87
CA ASP A 289 19.59 26.55 -0.53
C ASP A 289 20.78 26.93 -1.45
N GLY A 290 21.43 25.95 -2.07
CA GLY A 290 22.59 26.18 -2.93
C GLY A 290 22.26 26.46 -4.39
N GLU A 291 21.18 25.87 -4.93
CA GLU A 291 20.75 26.08 -6.32
C GLU A 291 19.85 27.32 -6.48
N ARG A 292 18.99 27.62 -5.50
CA ARG A 292 18.11 28.81 -5.57
C ARG A 292 18.87 30.14 -5.62
N ASN A 293 20.04 30.20 -5.00
CA ASN A 293 20.89 31.39 -5.02
C ASN A 293 21.69 31.53 -6.32
N LYS A 294 21.81 30.46 -7.13
CA LYS A 294 22.55 30.53 -8.41
C LYS A 294 21.66 30.94 -9.58
N GLU A 295 20.36 30.63 -9.53
CA GLU A 295 19.41 31.10 -10.55
C GLU A 295 19.07 32.59 -10.40
N SER A 296 19.13 33.17 -9.20
CA SER A 296 18.86 34.60 -8.99
C SER A 296 19.98 35.54 -9.47
N ASP A 297 21.21 35.05 -9.58
CA ASP A 297 22.37 35.88 -9.95
C ASP A 297 22.66 35.89 -11.46
N PHE A 298 21.98 35.03 -12.24
CA PHE A 298 22.18 34.93 -13.70
C PHE A 298 21.10 35.65 -14.52
N GLU A 299 20.02 36.16 -13.89
CA GLU A 299 18.94 36.90 -14.55
C GLU A 299 19.08 38.43 -14.47
N SER A 300 20.18 38.97 -13.92
CA SER A 300 20.36 40.42 -13.71
C SER A 300 21.54 41.06 -14.46
N SER A 301 21.99 40.51 -15.60
CA SER A 301 23.15 41.08 -16.32
C SER A 301 22.98 41.33 -17.83
N ASP A 302 21.81 41.09 -18.42
CA ASP A 302 21.59 41.32 -19.87
C ASP A 302 20.61 42.48 -20.17
N ASP A 303 20.81 43.64 -19.55
CA ASP A 303 20.09 44.85 -19.95
C ASP A 303 20.93 46.13 -19.83
N VAL A 304 22.06 46.20 -20.54
CA VAL A 304 22.63 47.46 -21.08
C VAL A 304 23.45 47.13 -22.32
N GLY A 305 22.95 47.49 -23.50
CA GLY A 305 23.69 47.32 -24.76
C GLY A 305 22.99 47.87 -25.98
N ASP A 306 22.56 49.14 -25.94
CA ASP A 306 22.26 49.92 -27.15
C ASP A 306 23.55 50.01 -27.99
N SER A 307 23.53 49.47 -29.21
CA SER A 307 24.52 49.79 -30.25
C SER A 307 23.89 49.72 -31.64
N GLU A 308 23.87 50.89 -32.27
CA GLU A 308 23.56 51.17 -33.66
C GLU A 308 24.54 50.53 -34.67
N GLY A 309 24.04 50.24 -35.88
CA GLY A 309 24.79 49.97 -37.11
C GLY A 309 25.13 48.50 -37.33
N THR A 310 24.84 47.83 -38.45
CA THR A 310 25.05 48.21 -39.86
C THR A 310 24.38 47.13 -40.75
N PRO A 311 23.91 47.43 -41.98
CA PRO A 311 23.50 46.40 -42.94
C PRO A 311 24.66 46.02 -43.89
N ASP A 312 24.83 44.71 -44.15
CA ASP A 312 24.95 44.10 -45.49
C ASP A 312 25.72 42.76 -45.52
N ASP A 313 25.15 41.88 -46.35
CA ASP A 313 25.75 40.85 -47.20
C ASP A 313 26.36 39.52 -46.69
N ALA A 314 25.64 38.46 -47.09
CA ALA A 314 26.08 37.33 -47.90
C ALA A 314 26.72 36.06 -47.27
N ALA A 315 25.91 34.98 -47.39
CA ALA A 315 26.29 33.60 -47.76
C ALA A 315 26.70 32.62 -46.63
N PRO A 316 26.65 31.29 -46.88
CA PRO A 316 25.79 30.39 -46.12
C PRO A 316 26.60 29.45 -45.21
N ARG A 317 26.13 29.26 -43.98
CA ARG A 317 26.63 28.22 -43.10
C ARG A 317 25.52 27.27 -42.68
N ASP A 318 25.53 26.12 -43.33
CA ASP A 318 24.96 24.88 -42.83
C ASP A 318 25.43 24.65 -41.39
N SER A 319 24.50 24.78 -40.46
CA SER A 319 24.62 24.21 -39.14
C SER A 319 23.24 23.70 -38.75
N PHE A 320 23.16 22.38 -38.60
CA PHE A 320 22.03 21.64 -38.07
C PHE A 320 21.72 22.18 -36.66
N GLN A 321 20.78 23.10 -36.59
CA GLN A 321 20.18 23.55 -35.36
C GLN A 321 18.90 22.73 -35.17
N GLU A 322 18.96 21.75 -34.26
CA GLU A 322 17.77 21.10 -33.71
C GLU A 322 16.88 22.18 -33.11
N ASN A 323 15.85 22.58 -33.87
CA ASN A 323 14.77 23.38 -33.35
C ASN A 323 14.11 22.60 -32.20
N PRO A 324 14.05 23.15 -30.98
CA PRO A 324 13.00 22.74 -30.08
C PRO A 324 11.71 23.18 -30.75
N ALA A 325 10.96 22.21 -31.28
CA ALA A 325 9.60 22.45 -31.70
C ALA A 325 8.83 22.90 -30.45
N GLU A 326 8.82 24.21 -30.26
CA GLU A 326 7.88 24.96 -29.49
C GLU A 326 6.50 24.48 -29.97
N GLU A 327 5.86 23.61 -29.19
CA GLU A 327 4.42 23.44 -29.26
C GLU A 327 3.81 24.79 -28.87
N GLN A 328 3.79 25.73 -29.83
CA GLN A 328 2.88 26.86 -29.83
C GLN A 328 1.49 26.24 -29.81
N HIS A 329 1.01 26.04 -28.60
CA HIS A 329 -0.34 25.66 -28.28
C HIS A 329 -1.19 26.83 -28.76
N VAL A 330 -1.59 26.78 -30.05
CA VAL A 330 -2.60 27.66 -30.62
C VAL A 330 -3.81 27.54 -29.71
N GLN A 331 -3.98 28.53 -28.83
CA GLN A 331 -5.17 28.69 -28.03
C GLN A 331 -6.27 29.05 -29.01
N SER A 332 -6.93 28.03 -29.57
CA SER A 332 -8.16 28.21 -30.31
C SER A 332 -9.16 28.89 -29.35
N PRO A 333 -9.59 30.13 -29.64
CA PRO A 333 -10.58 30.80 -28.81
C PRO A 333 -11.93 30.11 -29.02
N GLY A 334 -12.55 29.63 -27.95
CA GLY A 334 -14.01 29.55 -27.91
C GLY A 334 -14.71 28.21 -27.74
N LEU A 335 -14.03 27.06 -27.62
CA LEU A 335 -14.70 25.84 -27.15
C LEU A 335 -14.37 25.58 -25.68
N ARG A 336 -15.14 26.22 -24.79
CA ARG A 336 -15.33 25.74 -23.41
C ARG A 336 -15.87 24.32 -23.50
N MET A 337 -15.00 23.32 -23.52
CA MET A 337 -15.42 21.94 -23.36
C MET A 337 -16.25 21.87 -22.08
N PRO A 338 -17.51 21.40 -22.14
CA PRO A 338 -18.32 21.27 -20.96
C PRO A 338 -17.56 20.41 -19.94
N PRO A 339 -17.51 20.82 -18.66
CA PRO A 339 -16.80 20.05 -17.65
C PRO A 339 -17.35 18.63 -17.67
N ARG A 340 -16.47 17.66 -17.95
CA ARG A 340 -16.83 16.24 -18.12
C ARG A 340 -17.76 15.80 -16.97
N SER A 341 -19.01 15.53 -17.30
CA SER A 341 -20.11 15.17 -16.38
C SER A 341 -19.76 14.04 -15.40
N HIS A 342 -18.86 13.13 -15.80
CA HIS A 342 -18.38 12.02 -14.97
C HIS A 342 -17.70 12.44 -13.66
N SER A 343 -17.07 13.62 -13.59
CA SER A 343 -16.38 14.06 -12.38
C SER A 343 -17.36 14.42 -11.24
N TYR A 344 -18.56 14.91 -11.55
CA TYR A 344 -19.52 15.36 -10.54
C TYR A 344 -20.22 14.20 -9.83
N ALA A 345 -20.55 13.12 -10.55
CA ALA A 345 -21.22 11.96 -9.97
C ALA A 345 -20.35 11.20 -8.94
N ILE A 346 -19.02 11.29 -9.06
CA ILE A 346 -18.08 10.67 -8.11
C ILE A 346 -17.97 11.50 -6.83
N VAL A 347 -18.01 12.83 -6.95
CA VAL A 347 -17.95 13.77 -5.81
C VAL A 347 -19.24 13.72 -4.99
N ALA A 348 -20.38 13.42 -5.61
CA ALA A 348 -21.68 13.32 -4.93
C ALA A 348 -21.81 12.13 -3.94
N ARG A 349 -20.84 11.21 -3.91
CA ARG A 349 -20.90 10.04 -3.02
C ARG A 349 -20.71 10.43 -1.56
N PRO A 350 -21.46 9.82 -0.61
CA PRO A 350 -21.24 10.03 0.82
C PRO A 350 -19.78 9.78 1.22
N PHE A 351 -19.26 10.58 2.15
CA PHE A 351 -17.88 10.47 2.62
C PHE A 351 -17.52 9.05 3.08
N ALA A 352 -18.43 8.37 3.79
CA ALA A 352 -18.24 6.99 4.24
C ALA A 352 -18.01 6.00 3.09
N VAL A 353 -18.73 6.15 1.98
CA VAL A 353 -18.56 5.30 0.78
C VAL A 353 -17.24 5.62 0.09
N ARG A 354 -16.86 6.90 0.00
CA ARG A 354 -15.56 7.32 -0.55
C ARG A 354 -14.40 6.78 0.29
N MET A 355 -14.54 6.81 1.61
CA MET A 355 -13.62 6.15 2.55
C MET A 355 -13.59 4.65 2.30
N LEU A 356 -14.73 3.96 2.30
CA LEU A 356 -14.78 2.52 2.07
C LEU A 356 -14.11 2.11 0.75
N VAL A 357 -14.39 2.81 -0.35
CA VAL A 357 -13.76 2.56 -1.67
C VAL A 357 -12.27 2.84 -1.63
N ALA A 358 -11.83 3.80 -0.83
CA ALA A 358 -10.42 4.06 -0.69
C ALA A 358 -9.73 3.00 0.19
N TRP A 359 -10.39 2.48 1.23
CA TRP A 359 -9.90 1.39 2.07
C TRP A 359 -9.93 0.03 1.36
N LEU A 360 -10.88 -0.15 0.45
CA LEU A 360 -11.09 -1.34 -0.36
C LEU A 360 -11.12 -0.94 -1.84
N PRO A 361 -9.94 -0.71 -2.46
CA PRO A 361 -9.83 -0.19 -3.83
C PRO A 361 -10.56 -1.05 -4.87
N TRP A 362 -10.72 -2.34 -4.58
CA TRP A 362 -11.46 -3.27 -5.42
C TRP A 362 -12.97 -3.04 -5.42
N LEU A 363 -13.55 -2.40 -4.40
CA LEU A 363 -14.93 -1.93 -4.49
C LEU A 363 -15.09 -0.91 -5.64
N GLY A 364 -14.03 -0.17 -5.96
CA GLY A 364 -14.00 0.68 -7.15
C GLY A 364 -14.21 -0.08 -8.46
N LEU A 365 -13.71 -1.33 -8.56
CA LEU A 365 -13.92 -2.20 -9.72
C LEU A 365 -15.38 -2.66 -9.84
N VAL A 366 -15.99 -3.01 -8.70
CA VAL A 366 -17.37 -3.53 -8.62
C VAL A 366 -18.40 -2.40 -8.85
N VAL A 367 -18.11 -1.21 -8.33
CA VAL A 367 -19.05 -0.07 -8.33
C VAL A 367 -19.00 0.72 -9.64
N HIS A 368 -18.00 0.54 -10.51
CA HIS A 368 -17.91 1.30 -11.76
C HIS A 368 -19.05 0.90 -12.73
N PRO A 369 -20.01 1.78 -13.06
CA PRO A 369 -21.17 1.41 -13.88
C PRO A 369 -20.79 0.92 -15.28
N ASP A 370 -19.69 1.45 -15.84
CA ASP A 370 -19.19 1.04 -17.15
C ASP A 370 -18.60 -0.38 -17.16
N SER A 371 -18.23 -0.96 -16.01
CA SER A 371 -17.86 -2.38 -15.93
C SER A 371 -19.07 -3.30 -16.10
N ARG A 372 -20.31 -2.80 -15.89
CA ARG A 372 -21.54 -3.53 -16.23
C ARG A 372 -21.77 -3.64 -17.74
N LYS A 373 -21.13 -2.79 -18.56
CA LYS A 373 -21.13 -2.93 -20.02
C LYS A 373 -19.97 -3.78 -20.55
N SER A 374 -19.03 -4.17 -19.69
CA SER A 374 -17.94 -5.09 -20.03
C SER A 374 -18.46 -6.53 -20.08
N ARG A 375 -17.92 -7.32 -21.02
CA ARG A 375 -18.26 -8.72 -21.32
C ARG A 375 -18.39 -9.65 -20.11
N ILE A 376 -17.82 -9.28 -18.95
CA ILE A 376 -17.95 -10.00 -17.69
C ILE A 376 -19.39 -9.98 -17.17
N SER A 377 -20.12 -8.87 -17.28
CA SER A 377 -21.54 -8.87 -16.90
C SER A 377 -22.33 -9.79 -17.82
N THR A 378 -22.00 -9.82 -19.11
CA THR A 378 -22.61 -10.72 -20.10
C THR A 378 -22.26 -12.19 -19.84
N LEU A 379 -21.04 -12.48 -19.35
CA LEU A 379 -20.60 -13.81 -18.94
C LEU A 379 -21.25 -14.25 -17.62
N ILE A 380 -21.42 -13.37 -16.64
CA ILE A 380 -22.12 -13.67 -15.40
C ILE A 380 -23.61 -13.87 -15.68
N THR A 381 -24.24 -13.02 -16.50
CA THR A 381 -25.64 -13.17 -16.91
C THR A 381 -25.86 -14.44 -17.73
N ARG A 382 -24.90 -14.84 -18.59
CA ARG A 382 -24.97 -16.11 -19.33
C ARG A 382 -24.64 -17.34 -18.48
N GLY A 383 -23.72 -17.23 -17.52
CA GLY A 383 -23.28 -18.34 -16.67
C GLY A 383 -24.21 -18.64 -15.50
N THR A 384 -25.03 -17.67 -15.06
CA THR A 384 -25.95 -17.82 -13.92
C THR A 384 -27.40 -18.13 -14.33
N GLY A 385 -27.70 -18.24 -15.63
CA GLY A 385 -29.06 -18.51 -16.12
C GLY A 385 -30.07 -17.39 -15.89
N LEU A 386 -29.65 -16.23 -15.36
CA LEU A 386 -30.52 -15.09 -15.04
C LEU A 386 -31.04 -14.32 -16.28
N SER A 387 -30.63 -14.70 -17.49
CA SER A 387 -31.08 -14.06 -18.74
C SER A 387 -32.58 -14.20 -19.00
N ASN A 388 -33.23 -15.26 -18.50
CA ASN A 388 -34.65 -15.50 -18.78
C ASN A 388 -35.60 -14.70 -17.86
N VAL A 389 -35.12 -14.24 -16.70
CA VAL A 389 -35.96 -13.49 -15.75
C VAL A 389 -36.13 -12.03 -16.19
N GLN A 390 -35.17 -11.46 -16.93
CA GLN A 390 -35.22 -10.07 -17.34
C GLN A 390 -36.05 -9.83 -18.62
N GLN A 391 -36.31 -10.88 -19.42
CA GLN A 391 -37.21 -10.80 -20.58
C GLN A 391 -38.70 -10.83 -20.20
N MET A 392 -39.08 -11.38 -19.04
CA MET A 392 -40.49 -11.37 -18.59
C MET A 392 -40.96 -10.02 -18.04
N SER A 393 -40.06 -9.11 -17.65
CA SER A 393 -40.44 -7.79 -17.10
C SER A 393 -40.65 -6.69 -18.16
N LEU A 394 -40.41 -6.97 -19.44
CA LEU A 394 -40.62 -6.02 -20.55
C LEU A 394 -41.85 -6.33 -21.41
N ALA A 395 -42.64 -7.35 -21.06
CA ALA A 395 -43.96 -7.55 -21.63
C ALA A 395 -44.93 -6.52 -21.02
N SER A 396 -45.00 -5.33 -21.64
CA SER A 396 -46.00 -4.32 -21.34
C SER A 396 -47.40 -4.87 -21.66
N PRO A 397 -48.39 -4.76 -20.75
CA PRO A 397 -49.76 -5.17 -21.06
C PRO A 397 -50.33 -4.27 -22.15
N GLY A 398 -50.73 -4.88 -23.26
CA GLY A 398 -51.26 -4.21 -24.44
C GLY A 398 -52.46 -3.33 -24.12
N ILE A 399 -52.38 -2.08 -24.55
CA ILE A 399 -53.51 -1.14 -24.59
C ILE A 399 -54.49 -1.63 -25.68
N PRO A 400 -55.77 -1.84 -25.38
CA PRO A 400 -56.75 -2.28 -26.37
C PRO A 400 -57.03 -1.15 -27.37
N GLN A 401 -56.97 -1.48 -28.67
CA GLN A 401 -57.39 -0.58 -29.74
C GLN A 401 -58.92 -0.38 -29.71
N GLU A 402 -59.32 0.87 -29.54
CA GLU A 402 -60.70 1.33 -29.64
C GLU A 402 -61.12 1.37 -31.12
N LYS A 403 -62.14 0.59 -31.48
CA LYS A 403 -62.72 0.55 -32.84
C LYS A 403 -63.53 1.81 -33.08
N GLY A 404 -63.14 2.58 -34.10
CA GLY A 404 -63.87 3.76 -34.59
C GLY A 404 -65.27 3.41 -35.10
N GLY A 405 -66.27 4.12 -34.57
CA GLY A 405 -67.65 4.08 -35.03
C GLY A 405 -67.87 5.00 -36.24
N SER A 406 -68.44 4.42 -37.29
CA SER A 406 -69.00 5.11 -38.45
C SER A 406 -70.28 5.85 -38.06
N VAL A 407 -70.35 7.15 -38.32
CA VAL A 407 -71.58 7.94 -38.27
C VAL A 407 -72.18 7.94 -39.66
N THR A 408 -73.36 7.34 -39.79
CA THR A 408 -74.19 7.34 -41.00
C THR A 408 -75.18 8.50 -40.91
N THR A 409 -75.12 9.38 -41.91
CA THR A 409 -76.08 10.47 -42.15
C THR A 409 -77.26 9.91 -42.93
N THR A 410 -78.49 10.05 -42.40
CA THR A 410 -79.72 10.01 -43.22
C THR A 410 -80.81 10.88 -42.60
N ALA A 411 -81.27 11.80 -43.45
CA ALA A 411 -82.57 12.51 -43.56
C ALA A 411 -83.37 12.84 -42.30
#